data_AF-A0A351I7Q7-F1
#
_entry.id   AF-A0A351I7Q7-F1
#
_cell.length_a   1.000
_cell.length_b   1.000
_cell.length_c   1.000
_cell.angle_alpha   90.00
_cell.angle_beta   90.00
_cell.angle_gamma   90.00
#
_symmetry.space_group_name_H-M   'P 1'
#
loop_
_entity.id
_entity.type
_entity.pdbx_description
1 polymer ?
#
loop_
_entity_poly.entity_id
_entity_poly.type
_entity_poly.pdbx_seq_one_letter_code
_entity_poly.pdbx_strand_id
1 'polypeptide(L)'
;MLSNCPGSQKFKQPQPENIKCLSCGEEIEIWTDEIQTVCPKCKNIVMREQEASCLDWCKYAQECVGEQVYNNYIKNKSATLKDMLIKELESYFGEDAKRINHAKKVMHFAEELLKLENSDWHIVIPASILHDVGIKISEQKYGSSAGHYQEKEGPAVARKILLKIGFKNKDIDEICEIIRYHHSPGRINTKNFKALYDADLLVNLKDEVDVKDKAKLEKIINKAFLTDAGKQIAKNTYLPD
;
A
#
# COMPACT_ATOMS: atom_id res chain seq x y z
N MET A 1 13.98 5.36 -40.76
CA MET A 1 12.84 5.19 -39.83
C MET A 1 13.37 4.47 -38.60
N LEU A 2 13.31 5.08 -37.42
CA LEU A 2 13.55 4.35 -36.16
C LEU A 2 12.31 3.47 -35.93
N SER A 3 12.35 2.23 -36.43
CA SER A 3 11.26 1.26 -36.26
C SER A 3 11.09 0.80 -34.81
N ASN A 4 11.97 1.22 -33.91
CA ASN A 4 11.94 0.86 -32.49
C ASN A 4 12.12 2.09 -31.60
N CYS A 5 11.30 2.17 -30.55
CA CYS A 5 11.44 3.16 -29.49
C CYS A 5 12.70 2.85 -28.66
N PRO A 6 13.69 3.75 -28.57
CA PRO A 6 14.94 3.48 -27.84
C PRO A 6 14.69 3.19 -26.35
N GLY A 7 13.71 3.84 -25.72
CA GLY A 7 13.33 3.58 -24.33
C GLY A 7 12.76 2.18 -24.08
N SER A 8 12.24 1.51 -25.11
CA SER A 8 11.62 0.18 -25.00
C SER A 8 12.61 -0.99 -25.09
N GLN A 9 13.85 -0.74 -25.54
CA GLN A 9 14.82 -1.82 -25.82
C GLN A 9 15.13 -2.67 -24.58
N LYS A 10 15.35 -2.04 -23.42
CA LYS A 10 15.65 -2.75 -22.15
C LYS A 10 14.54 -3.68 -21.68
N PHE A 11 13.30 -3.44 -22.11
CA PHE A 11 12.12 -4.24 -21.75
C PHE A 11 11.82 -5.34 -22.80
N LYS A 12 12.11 -5.05 -24.08
CA LYS A 12 11.93 -6.02 -25.17
C LYS A 12 13.04 -7.07 -25.22
N GLN A 13 14.24 -6.68 -24.84
CA GLN A 13 15.43 -7.52 -24.85
C GLN A 13 16.16 -7.32 -23.53
N PRO A 14 15.76 -8.05 -22.46
CA PRO A 14 16.41 -7.94 -21.17
C PRO A 14 17.91 -8.17 -21.27
N GLN A 15 18.69 -7.36 -20.56
CA GLN A 15 20.15 -7.46 -20.51
C GLN A 15 20.59 -7.72 -19.07
N PRO A 16 21.71 -8.42 -18.85
CA PRO A 16 22.30 -8.54 -17.53
C PRO A 16 22.94 -7.21 -17.11
N GLU A 17 22.69 -6.79 -15.88
CA GLU A 17 23.31 -5.65 -15.21
C GLU A 17 23.88 -6.09 -13.85
N ASN A 18 24.89 -5.39 -13.33
CA ASN A 18 25.47 -5.68 -12.02
C ASN A 18 25.02 -4.64 -10.98
N ILE A 19 24.53 -5.10 -9.84
CA ILE A 19 24.18 -4.26 -8.68
C ILE A 19 24.97 -4.69 -7.45
N LYS A 20 25.23 -3.76 -6.52
CA LYS A 20 25.94 -4.06 -5.27
C LYS A 20 24.97 -4.47 -4.17
N CYS A 21 25.27 -5.57 -3.48
CA CYS A 21 24.59 -5.95 -2.26
C CYS A 21 24.87 -4.94 -1.15
N LEU A 22 23.86 -4.20 -0.69
CA LEU A 22 24.03 -3.25 0.41
C LEU A 22 24.37 -3.92 1.75
N SER A 23 24.14 -5.22 1.89
CA SER A 23 24.44 -5.95 3.12
C SER A 23 25.88 -6.46 3.21
N CYS A 24 26.48 -6.92 2.10
CA CYS A 24 27.81 -7.55 2.12
C CYS A 24 28.79 -7.05 1.05
N GLY A 25 28.36 -6.10 0.21
CA GLY A 25 29.19 -5.47 -0.83
C GLY A 25 29.41 -6.31 -2.10
N GLU A 26 28.86 -7.53 -2.17
CA GLU A 26 29.01 -8.41 -3.34
C GLU A 26 28.35 -7.81 -4.58
N GLU A 27 29.00 -7.91 -5.74
CA GLU A 27 28.36 -7.58 -7.02
C GLU A 27 27.50 -8.76 -7.48
N ILE A 28 26.26 -8.47 -7.82
CA ILE A 28 25.24 -9.45 -8.16
C ILE A 28 24.69 -9.10 -9.53
N GLU A 29 24.66 -10.10 -10.41
CA GLU A 29 23.99 -10.00 -11.71
C GLU A 29 22.46 -10.02 -11.52
N ILE A 30 21.78 -9.10 -12.17
CA ILE A 30 20.31 -9.00 -12.22
C ILE A 30 19.89 -8.61 -13.64
N TRP A 31 18.80 -9.17 -14.15
CA TRP A 31 18.30 -8.82 -15.48
C TRP A 31 17.54 -7.48 -15.48
N THR A 32 17.50 -6.77 -16.61
CA THR A 32 16.79 -5.46 -16.71
C THR A 32 15.27 -5.54 -16.48
N ASP A 33 14.68 -6.74 -16.60
CA ASP A 33 13.27 -7.02 -16.31
C ASP A 33 13.05 -7.59 -14.89
N GLU A 34 14.12 -7.92 -14.18
CA GLU A 34 14.09 -8.34 -12.77
C GLU A 34 14.20 -7.14 -11.81
N ILE A 35 13.58 -7.24 -10.65
CA ILE A 35 13.57 -6.17 -9.62
C ILE A 35 14.34 -6.54 -8.40
N GLN A 36 14.32 -7.82 -8.07
CA GLN A 36 15.00 -8.36 -6.92
C GLN A 36 15.70 -9.64 -7.31
N THR A 37 16.82 -9.87 -6.66
CA THR A 37 17.60 -11.10 -6.77
C THR A 37 18.08 -11.49 -5.38
N VAL A 38 18.52 -12.74 -5.22
CA VAL A 38 19.08 -13.22 -3.95
C VAL A 38 20.59 -13.14 -4.03
N CYS A 39 21.23 -12.45 -3.08
CA CYS A 39 22.68 -12.39 -3.02
C CYS A 39 23.25 -13.80 -2.86
N PRO A 40 24.13 -14.28 -3.77
CA PRO A 40 24.67 -15.64 -3.69
C PRO A 40 25.52 -15.86 -2.43
N LYS A 41 26.14 -14.79 -1.90
CA LYS A 41 27.02 -14.80 -0.73
C LYS A 41 26.28 -14.74 0.59
N CYS A 42 25.49 -13.70 0.83
CA CYS A 42 24.84 -13.49 2.13
C CYS A 42 23.38 -13.94 2.21
N LYS A 43 22.79 -14.38 1.08
CA LYS A 43 21.39 -14.82 0.95
C LYS A 43 20.32 -13.75 1.20
N ASN A 44 20.71 -12.51 1.46
CA ASN A 44 19.75 -11.40 1.52
C ASN A 44 19.16 -11.10 0.14
N ILE A 45 17.89 -10.68 0.14
CA ILE A 45 17.22 -10.15 -1.05
C ILE A 45 17.84 -8.78 -1.35
N VAL A 46 18.26 -8.59 -2.59
CA VAL A 46 18.79 -7.32 -3.10
C VAL A 46 17.82 -6.80 -4.14
N MET A 47 17.33 -5.58 -3.93
CA MET A 47 16.38 -4.91 -4.82
C MET A 47 17.10 -3.81 -5.62
N ARG A 48 16.74 -3.67 -6.90
CA ARG A 48 17.20 -2.57 -7.76
C ARG A 48 16.54 -1.26 -7.32
N GLU A 49 17.32 -0.17 -7.26
CA GLU A 49 16.75 1.19 -7.20
C GLU A 49 16.03 1.50 -8.52
N GLN A 50 14.73 1.74 -8.45
CA GLN A 50 13.95 2.00 -9.65
C GLN A 50 13.96 3.48 -10.02
N GLU A 51 14.56 3.78 -11.17
CA GLU A 51 14.38 5.06 -11.85
C GLU A 51 13.04 5.09 -12.60
N ALA A 52 12.53 6.30 -12.84
CA ALA A 52 11.36 6.48 -13.68
C ALA A 52 11.68 6.00 -15.11
N SER A 53 10.80 5.16 -15.67
CA SER A 53 10.93 4.60 -17.01
C SER A 53 9.90 5.21 -17.95
N CYS A 54 10.17 5.20 -19.27
CA CYS A 54 9.18 5.63 -20.26
C CYS A 54 7.84 4.88 -20.16
N LEU A 55 7.82 3.68 -19.56
CA LEU A 55 6.59 2.94 -19.28
C LEU A 55 5.66 3.65 -18.28
N ASP A 56 6.16 4.61 -17.50
CA ASP A 56 5.39 5.34 -16.48
C ASP A 56 4.54 6.49 -17.04
N TRP A 57 4.97 7.08 -18.17
CA TRP A 57 4.36 8.29 -18.74
C TRP A 57 3.98 8.16 -20.21
N CYS A 58 4.50 7.17 -20.93
CA CYS A 58 4.19 7.00 -22.34
C CYS A 58 2.79 6.40 -22.52
N LYS A 59 1.90 7.15 -23.20
CA LYS A 59 0.54 6.68 -23.53
C LYS A 59 0.48 5.44 -24.42
N TYR A 60 1.59 5.08 -25.07
CA TYR A 60 1.71 3.90 -25.93
C TYR A 60 2.55 2.78 -25.28
N ALA A 61 2.80 2.86 -23.97
CA ALA A 61 3.73 1.95 -23.29
C ALA A 61 3.31 0.48 -23.46
N GLN A 62 2.04 0.17 -23.23
CA GLN A 62 1.50 -1.18 -23.32
C GLN A 62 1.60 -1.74 -24.74
N GLU A 63 1.23 -0.96 -25.76
CA GLU A 63 1.36 -1.36 -27.16
C GLU A 63 2.84 -1.47 -27.58
N CYS A 64 3.70 -0.66 -26.97
CA CYS A 64 5.12 -0.63 -27.30
C CYS A 64 5.83 -1.91 -26.87
N VAL A 65 5.67 -2.36 -25.62
CA VAL A 65 6.36 -3.55 -25.08
C VAL A 65 5.52 -4.82 -25.07
N GLY A 66 4.22 -4.70 -25.38
CA GLY A 66 3.26 -5.79 -25.27
C GLY A 66 2.63 -5.90 -23.89
N GLU A 67 1.39 -6.40 -23.86
CA GLU A 67 0.56 -6.46 -22.64
C GLU A 67 1.22 -7.24 -21.50
N GLN A 68 1.81 -8.39 -21.77
CA GLN A 68 2.44 -9.23 -20.74
C GLN A 68 3.62 -8.51 -20.07
N VAL A 69 4.51 -7.87 -20.85
CA VAL A 69 5.68 -7.16 -20.33
C VAL A 69 5.24 -5.93 -19.54
N TYR A 70 4.25 -5.19 -20.05
CA TYR A 70 3.72 -4.01 -19.37
C TYR A 70 3.03 -4.37 -18.04
N ASN A 71 2.18 -5.39 -18.04
CA ASN A 71 1.49 -5.85 -16.83
C ASN A 71 2.48 -6.38 -15.80
N ASN A 72 3.52 -7.10 -16.24
CA ASN A 72 4.60 -7.52 -15.36
C ASN A 72 5.28 -6.30 -14.76
N TYR A 73 5.72 -5.31 -15.57
CA TYR A 73 6.36 -4.08 -15.10
C TYR A 73 5.54 -3.33 -14.05
N ILE A 74 4.23 -3.12 -14.30
CA ILE A 74 3.35 -2.42 -13.36
C ILE A 74 3.20 -3.21 -12.05
N LYS A 75 2.95 -4.52 -12.11
CA LYS A 75 2.84 -5.38 -10.92
C LYS A 75 4.08 -5.31 -10.04
N ASN A 76 5.23 -5.41 -10.70
CA ASN A 76 6.56 -5.33 -10.16
C ASN A 76 6.85 -3.97 -9.48
N LYS A 77 6.43 -2.89 -10.12
CA LYS A 77 6.51 -1.54 -9.57
C LYS A 77 5.58 -1.35 -8.37
N SER A 78 4.35 -1.86 -8.42
CA SER A 78 3.41 -1.83 -7.29
C SER A 78 3.97 -2.59 -6.07
N ALA A 79 4.56 -3.77 -6.27
CA ALA A 79 5.23 -4.50 -5.19
C ALA A 79 6.36 -3.67 -4.55
N THR A 80 7.18 -3.02 -5.39
CA THR A 80 8.26 -2.14 -4.92
C THR A 80 7.74 -0.91 -4.17
N LEU A 81 6.67 -0.27 -4.66
CA LEU A 81 6.04 0.88 -4.01
C LEU A 81 5.53 0.51 -2.61
N LYS A 82 4.89 -0.66 -2.49
CA LYS A 82 4.42 -1.19 -1.20
C LYS A 82 5.58 -1.38 -0.22
N ASP A 83 6.68 -2.00 -0.65
CA ASP A 83 7.84 -2.24 0.20
C ASP A 83 8.50 -0.92 0.63
N MET A 84 8.61 0.06 -0.27
CA MET A 84 9.10 1.40 0.08
C MET A 84 8.20 2.10 1.11
N LEU A 85 6.88 2.01 0.96
CA LEU A 85 5.92 2.57 1.92
C LEU A 85 6.04 1.91 3.30
N ILE A 86 6.17 0.58 3.35
CA ILE A 86 6.38 -0.16 4.60
C ILE A 86 7.70 0.28 5.25
N LYS A 87 8.77 0.43 4.48
CA LYS A 87 10.07 0.88 5.00
C LYS A 87 10.01 2.29 5.57
N GLU A 88 9.32 3.22 4.90
CA GLU A 88 9.10 4.57 5.44
C GLU A 88 8.22 4.55 6.70
N LEU A 89 7.20 3.71 6.75
CA LEU A 89 6.35 3.51 7.92
C LEU A 89 7.17 2.98 9.11
N GLU A 90 7.96 1.93 8.90
CA GLU A 90 8.84 1.35 9.92
C GLU A 90 9.86 2.36 10.42
N SER A 91 10.49 3.13 9.52
CA SER A 91 11.39 4.21 9.91
C SER A 91 10.68 5.30 10.71
N TYR A 92 9.42 5.59 10.42
CA TYR A 92 8.66 6.63 11.10
C TYR A 92 8.23 6.23 12.51
N PHE A 93 7.75 4.99 12.67
CA PHE A 93 7.28 4.44 13.94
C PHE A 93 8.41 3.86 14.81
N GLY A 94 9.56 3.54 14.23
CA GLY A 94 10.72 3.01 14.95
C GLY A 94 10.37 1.70 15.66
N GLU A 95 10.53 1.67 16.98
CA GLU A 95 10.29 0.47 17.80
C GLU A 95 8.81 0.20 18.11
N ASP A 96 7.88 1.03 17.63
CA ASP A 96 6.43 0.85 17.84
C ASP A 96 5.87 -0.28 16.96
N ALA A 97 6.23 -1.52 17.32
CA ALA A 97 5.82 -2.72 16.62
C ALA A 97 4.30 -2.91 16.63
N LYS A 98 3.58 -2.36 17.61
CA LYS A 98 2.12 -2.44 17.66
C LYS A 98 1.50 -1.72 16.47
N ARG A 99 1.88 -0.46 16.22
CA ARG A 99 1.35 0.35 15.12
C ARG A 99 1.79 -0.15 13.75
N ILE A 100 3.05 -0.59 13.64
CA ILE A 100 3.57 -1.20 12.40
C ILE A 100 2.77 -2.47 12.06
N ASN A 101 2.55 -3.34 13.04
CA ASN A 101 1.78 -4.58 12.81
C ASN A 101 0.29 -4.33 12.57
N HIS A 102 -0.29 -3.26 13.15
CA HIS A 102 -1.64 -2.82 12.85
C HIS A 102 -1.75 -2.46 11.36
N ALA A 103 -0.95 -1.51 10.89
CA ALA A 103 -0.95 -1.08 9.49
C ALA A 103 -0.72 -2.23 8.50
N LYS A 104 0.19 -3.17 8.82
CA LYS A 104 0.40 -4.38 7.98
C LYS A 104 -0.83 -5.29 7.90
N LYS A 105 -1.60 -5.44 8.99
CA LYS A 105 -2.85 -6.20 8.99
C LYS A 105 -3.95 -5.48 8.22
N VAL A 106 -4.06 -4.16 8.39
CA VAL A 106 -5.02 -3.34 7.64
C VAL A 106 -4.72 -3.43 6.14
N MET A 107 -3.46 -3.30 5.76
CA MET A 107 -3.00 -3.47 4.39
C MET A 107 -3.35 -4.85 3.81
N HIS A 108 -3.17 -5.92 4.59
CA HIS A 108 -3.54 -7.27 4.14
C HIS A 108 -5.03 -7.39 3.80
N PHE A 109 -5.92 -6.89 4.68
CA PHE A 109 -7.36 -6.88 4.39
C PHE A 109 -7.72 -5.95 3.23
N ALA A 110 -7.02 -4.82 3.09
CA ALA A 110 -7.18 -3.92 1.96
C ALA A 110 -6.83 -4.61 0.62
N GLU A 111 -5.79 -5.45 0.58
CA GLU A 111 -5.46 -6.28 -0.59
C GLU A 111 -6.57 -7.29 -0.91
N GLU A 112 -7.18 -7.93 0.09
CA GLU A 112 -8.32 -8.84 -0.13
C GLU A 112 -9.55 -8.10 -0.66
N LEU A 113 -9.86 -6.93 -0.11
CA LEU A 113 -10.96 -6.08 -0.58
C LEU A 113 -10.76 -5.64 -2.03
N LEU A 114 -9.54 -5.26 -2.43
CA LEU A 114 -9.23 -4.85 -3.80
C LEU A 114 -9.45 -5.96 -4.84
N LYS A 115 -9.48 -7.24 -4.45
CA LYS A 115 -9.81 -8.35 -5.38
C LYS A 115 -11.31 -8.43 -5.68
N LEU A 116 -12.13 -7.95 -4.75
CA LEU A 116 -13.59 -8.04 -4.81
C LEU A 116 -14.25 -6.72 -5.21
N GLU A 117 -13.59 -5.61 -4.92
CA GLU A 117 -14.05 -4.26 -5.16
C GLU A 117 -13.25 -3.60 -6.29
N ASN A 118 -13.93 -2.88 -7.18
CA ASN A 118 -13.27 -2.07 -8.22
C ASN A 118 -12.76 -0.74 -7.64
N SER A 119 -11.86 -0.84 -6.67
CA SER A 119 -11.14 0.27 -6.03
C SER A 119 -9.72 0.38 -6.56
N ASP A 120 -9.10 1.55 -6.42
CA ASP A 120 -7.76 1.82 -6.95
C ASP A 120 -6.67 1.40 -5.96
N TRP A 121 -5.85 0.43 -6.36
CA TRP A 121 -4.70 -0.04 -5.60
C TRP A 121 -3.74 1.09 -5.22
N HIS A 122 -3.49 2.05 -6.13
CA HIS A 122 -2.56 3.16 -5.91
C HIS A 122 -3.06 4.18 -4.89
N ILE A 123 -4.33 4.10 -4.48
CA ILE A 123 -4.91 4.92 -3.43
C ILE A 123 -5.07 4.10 -2.15
N VAL A 124 -5.71 2.92 -2.24
CA VAL A 124 -6.10 2.12 -1.07
C VAL A 124 -4.90 1.55 -0.33
N ILE A 125 -3.89 1.02 -1.02
CA ILE A 125 -2.73 0.42 -0.35
C ILE A 125 -1.89 1.49 0.36
N PRO A 126 -1.50 2.61 -0.26
CA PRO A 126 -0.78 3.66 0.46
C PRO A 126 -1.58 4.25 1.62
N ALA A 127 -2.90 4.45 1.45
CA ALA A 127 -3.74 4.92 2.53
C ALA A 127 -3.80 3.90 3.69
N SER A 128 -3.88 2.59 3.41
CA SER A 128 -3.89 1.54 4.44
C SER A 128 -2.61 1.48 5.25
N ILE A 129 -1.45 1.71 4.62
CA ILE A 129 -0.16 1.72 5.29
C ILE A 129 -0.01 2.98 6.15
N LEU A 130 -0.52 4.12 5.67
CA LEU A 130 -0.24 5.44 6.25
C LEU A 130 -1.38 6.04 7.08
N HIS A 131 -2.56 5.43 7.20
CA HIS A 131 -3.73 6.05 7.86
C HIS A 131 -3.43 6.56 9.28
N ASP A 132 -2.70 5.78 10.07
CA ASP A 132 -2.42 6.05 11.47
C ASP A 132 -1.15 6.88 11.72
N VAL A 133 -0.46 7.38 10.69
CA VAL A 133 0.78 8.17 10.88
C VAL A 133 0.57 9.45 11.71
N GLY A 134 -0.68 9.91 11.81
CA GLY A 134 -1.07 11.04 12.64
C GLY A 134 -0.92 10.79 14.14
N ILE A 135 -0.88 9.53 14.61
CA ILE A 135 -0.83 9.20 16.03
C ILE A 135 0.38 9.84 16.73
N LYS A 136 1.59 9.67 16.17
CA LYS A 136 2.84 10.14 16.80
C LYS A 136 2.82 11.66 17.03
N ILE A 137 2.35 12.43 16.05
CA ILE A 137 2.25 13.89 16.18
C ILE A 137 1.12 14.29 17.14
N SER A 138 0.02 13.53 17.15
CA SER A 138 -1.11 13.77 18.05
C SER A 138 -0.71 13.60 19.51
N GLU A 139 0.02 12.54 19.82
CA GLU A 139 0.55 12.30 21.17
C GLU A 139 1.54 13.38 21.59
N GLN A 140 2.43 13.81 20.69
CA GLN A 140 3.41 14.87 20.98
C GLN A 140 2.76 16.24 21.22
N LYS A 141 1.73 16.60 20.46
CA LYS A 141 1.10 17.92 20.54
C LYS A 141 -0.01 18.01 21.59
N TYR A 142 -0.77 16.94 21.75
CA TYR A 142 -2.02 16.95 22.52
C TYR A 142 -2.04 15.94 23.67
N GLY A 143 -0.99 15.12 23.83
CA GLY A 143 -0.96 14.05 24.85
C GLY A 143 -2.02 12.97 24.62
N SER A 144 -2.55 12.85 23.39
CA SER A 144 -3.67 11.96 23.05
C SER A 144 -3.55 11.43 21.63
N SER A 145 -3.95 10.19 21.42
CA SER A 145 -4.09 9.54 20.12
C SER A 145 -5.55 9.51 19.63
N ALA A 146 -6.43 10.36 20.13
CA ALA A 146 -7.83 10.37 19.70
C ALA A 146 -7.99 10.61 18.19
N GLY A 147 -8.95 9.93 17.55
CA GLY A 147 -9.12 9.93 16.08
C GLY A 147 -9.14 11.31 15.43
N HIS A 148 -9.84 12.29 16.02
CA HIS A 148 -9.90 13.66 15.49
C HIS A 148 -8.54 14.38 15.45
N TYR A 149 -7.59 14.04 16.33
CA TYR A 149 -6.22 14.55 16.25
C TYR A 149 -5.43 13.85 15.15
N GLN A 150 -5.60 12.54 15.01
CA GLN A 150 -4.95 11.78 13.94
C GLN A 150 -5.40 12.27 12.56
N GLU A 151 -6.71 12.47 12.37
CA GLU A 151 -7.33 13.03 11.17
C GLU A 151 -6.80 14.44 10.83
N LYS A 152 -6.47 15.24 11.86
CA LYS A 152 -5.90 16.57 11.70
C LYS A 152 -4.42 16.53 11.28
N GLU A 153 -3.62 15.67 11.90
CA GLU A 153 -2.15 15.67 11.77
C GLU A 153 -1.64 14.70 10.70
N GLY A 154 -2.33 13.58 10.48
CA GLY A 154 -1.96 12.49 9.57
C GLY A 154 -1.73 12.92 8.11
N PRO A 155 -2.64 13.71 7.49
CA PRO A 155 -2.49 14.10 6.08
C PRO A 155 -1.17 14.81 5.76
N ALA A 156 -0.66 15.64 6.68
CA ALA A 156 0.59 16.37 6.48
C ALA A 156 1.82 15.45 6.51
N VAL A 157 1.79 14.40 7.34
CA VAL A 157 2.86 13.40 7.42
C VAL A 157 2.81 12.47 6.21
N ALA A 158 1.63 11.94 5.87
CA ALA A 158 1.44 11.07 4.72
C ALA A 158 1.90 11.74 3.42
N ARG A 159 1.55 13.01 3.20
CA ARG A 159 1.99 13.79 2.03
C ARG A 159 3.51 13.81 1.88
N LYS A 160 4.25 14.03 2.97
CA LYS A 160 5.72 14.09 2.93
C LYS A 160 6.33 12.75 2.50
N ILE A 161 5.81 11.65 3.05
CA ILE A 161 6.25 10.29 2.71
C ILE A 161 5.96 9.98 1.24
N LEU A 162 4.74 10.27 0.79
CA LEU A 162 4.32 9.97 -0.59
C LEU A 162 5.08 10.79 -1.63
N LEU A 163 5.36 12.07 -1.36
CA LEU A 163 6.20 12.91 -2.22
C LEU A 163 7.63 12.37 -2.31
N LYS A 164 8.20 11.91 -1.20
CA LYS A 164 9.55 11.31 -1.17
C LYS A 164 9.63 10.04 -2.03
N ILE A 165 8.57 9.23 -2.05
CA ILE A 165 8.49 7.99 -2.84
C ILE A 165 8.18 8.28 -4.33
N GLY A 166 7.66 9.47 -4.66
CA GLY A 166 7.40 9.89 -6.05
C GLY A 166 5.97 9.66 -6.52
N PHE A 167 4.99 9.60 -5.61
CA PHE A 167 3.57 9.56 -5.99
C PHE A 167 3.13 10.84 -6.71
N LYS A 168 2.16 10.73 -7.62
CA LYS A 168 1.59 11.88 -8.34
C LYS A 168 0.72 12.70 -7.40
N ASN A 169 0.77 14.04 -7.52
CA ASN A 169 0.01 14.94 -6.64
C ASN A 169 -1.48 14.60 -6.55
N LYS A 170 -2.11 14.22 -7.67
CA LYS A 170 -3.53 13.81 -7.69
C LYS A 170 -3.81 12.65 -6.74
N ASP A 171 -2.97 11.61 -6.78
CA ASP A 171 -3.10 10.42 -5.94
C ASP A 171 -2.82 10.78 -4.47
N ILE A 172 -1.80 11.60 -4.24
CA ILE A 172 -1.45 12.11 -2.90
C ILE A 172 -2.62 12.88 -2.28
N ASP A 173 -3.29 13.73 -3.05
CA ASP A 173 -4.40 14.54 -2.57
C ASP A 173 -5.58 13.66 -2.12
N GLU A 174 -5.94 12.64 -2.90
CA GLU A 174 -6.99 11.68 -2.53
C GLU A 174 -6.59 10.82 -1.32
N ILE A 175 -5.34 10.30 -1.28
CA ILE A 175 -4.84 9.55 -0.12
C ILE A 175 -4.90 10.42 1.14
N CYS A 176 -4.44 11.68 1.06
CA CYS A 176 -4.49 12.60 2.18
C CYS A 176 -5.92 12.93 2.63
N GLU A 177 -6.88 13.00 1.71
CA GLU A 177 -8.29 13.20 2.03
C GLU A 177 -8.86 12.00 2.77
N ILE A 178 -8.60 10.78 2.28
CA ILE A 178 -8.99 9.53 2.93
C ILE A 178 -8.43 9.48 4.36
N ILE A 179 -7.13 9.77 4.55
CA ILE A 179 -6.49 9.80 5.87
C ILE A 179 -7.09 10.90 6.76
N ARG A 180 -7.56 12.02 6.20
CA ARG A 180 -8.19 13.09 6.98
C ARG A 180 -9.53 12.66 7.61
N TYR A 181 -10.20 11.64 7.06
CA TYR A 181 -11.55 11.29 7.49
C TYR A 181 -11.73 9.80 7.82
N HIS A 182 -10.63 9.06 8.01
CA HIS A 182 -10.70 7.62 8.22
C HIS A 182 -11.44 7.19 9.52
N HIS A 183 -11.55 8.07 10.53
CA HIS A 183 -12.39 7.86 11.71
C HIS A 183 -13.80 8.49 11.59
N SER A 184 -14.12 9.08 10.43
CA SER A 184 -15.32 9.88 10.17
C SER A 184 -16.13 9.32 8.97
N PRO A 185 -16.74 8.13 9.09
CA PRO A 185 -17.50 7.53 8.00
C PRO A 185 -18.65 8.46 7.56
N GLY A 186 -18.87 8.53 6.24
CA GLY A 186 -19.90 9.38 5.64
C GLY A 186 -19.44 10.80 5.25
N ARG A 187 -18.22 11.21 5.63
CA ARG A 187 -17.60 12.45 5.13
C ARG A 187 -17.13 12.31 3.67
N ILE A 188 -16.58 11.15 3.33
CA ILE A 188 -16.19 10.77 1.98
C ILE A 188 -17.05 9.57 1.56
N ASN A 189 -17.53 9.58 0.31
CA ASN A 189 -18.31 8.48 -0.26
C ASN A 189 -17.68 7.96 -1.56
N THR A 190 -16.40 7.60 -1.50
CA THR A 190 -15.67 6.95 -2.61
C THR A 190 -15.47 5.46 -2.33
N LYS A 191 -15.24 4.67 -3.37
CA LYS A 191 -14.93 3.24 -3.21
C LYS A 191 -13.62 3.03 -2.44
N ASN A 192 -12.61 3.84 -2.74
CA ASN A 192 -11.31 3.82 -2.07
C ASN A 192 -11.42 4.07 -0.55
N PHE A 193 -12.22 5.07 -0.16
CA PHE A 193 -12.48 5.34 1.25
C PHE A 193 -13.15 4.15 1.95
N LYS A 194 -14.21 3.60 1.34
CA LYS A 194 -14.94 2.47 1.92
C LYS A 194 -14.06 1.23 2.06
N ALA A 195 -13.21 0.95 1.08
CA ALA A 195 -12.26 -0.15 1.14
C ALA A 195 -11.24 0.02 2.29
N LEU A 196 -10.68 1.23 2.47
CA LEU A 196 -9.81 1.49 3.62
C LEU A 196 -10.55 1.34 4.94
N TYR A 197 -11.72 1.97 5.07
CA TYR A 197 -12.50 1.98 6.29
C TYR A 197 -12.86 0.55 6.73
N ASP A 198 -13.34 -0.27 5.80
CA ASP A 198 -13.65 -1.67 6.07
C ASP A 198 -12.40 -2.49 6.42
N ALA A 199 -11.25 -2.22 5.79
CA ALA A 199 -9.99 -2.88 6.12
C ALA A 199 -9.51 -2.59 7.55
N ASP A 200 -9.62 -1.33 8.00
CA ASP A 200 -9.26 -0.94 9.37
C ASP A 200 -10.25 -1.53 10.38
N LEU A 201 -11.55 -1.46 10.06
CA LEU A 201 -12.60 -2.05 10.88
C LEU A 201 -12.42 -3.58 11.03
N LEU A 202 -12.01 -4.30 9.99
CA LEU A 202 -11.68 -5.74 10.10
C LEU A 202 -10.62 -5.96 11.19
N VAL A 203 -9.54 -5.20 11.22
CA VAL A 203 -8.50 -5.40 12.23
C VAL A 203 -8.99 -5.08 13.64
N ASN A 204 -9.78 -4.02 13.79
CA ASN A 204 -10.25 -3.50 15.08
C ASN A 204 -11.44 -4.27 15.67
N LEU A 205 -12.26 -4.92 14.84
CA LEU A 205 -13.50 -5.58 15.27
C LEU A 205 -13.28 -6.61 16.40
N LYS A 206 -12.17 -7.35 16.36
CA LYS A 206 -11.81 -8.35 17.37
C LYS A 206 -11.47 -7.73 18.74
N ASP A 207 -11.02 -6.48 18.75
CA ASP A 207 -10.58 -5.77 19.95
C ASP A 207 -11.77 -5.00 20.57
N GLU A 208 -12.81 -4.71 19.78
CA GLU A 208 -13.99 -3.94 20.19
C GLU A 208 -15.21 -4.78 20.58
N VAL A 209 -15.32 -6.03 20.12
CA VAL A 209 -16.53 -6.85 20.29
C VAL A 209 -16.22 -8.21 20.91
N ASP A 210 -17.01 -8.58 21.93
CA ASP A 210 -17.04 -9.96 22.44
C ASP A 210 -17.63 -10.88 21.36
N VAL A 211 -16.76 -11.62 20.68
CA VAL A 211 -17.06 -12.52 19.56
C VAL A 211 -17.93 -13.74 19.95
N LYS A 212 -18.27 -13.91 21.24
CA LYS A 212 -19.08 -15.05 21.71
C LYS A 212 -20.56 -14.95 21.35
N ASP A 213 -21.11 -13.75 21.16
CA ASP A 213 -22.49 -13.56 20.71
C ASP A 213 -22.54 -13.42 19.18
N LYS A 214 -22.66 -14.57 18.50
CA LYS A 214 -22.71 -14.63 17.02
C LYS A 214 -23.81 -13.74 16.42
N ALA A 215 -24.99 -13.66 17.07
CA ALA A 215 -26.12 -12.89 16.54
C ALA A 215 -25.92 -11.37 16.69
N LYS A 216 -25.34 -10.92 17.82
CA LYS A 216 -24.96 -9.52 18.00
C LYS A 216 -23.81 -9.13 17.06
N LEU A 217 -22.82 -10.00 16.90
CA LEU A 217 -21.69 -9.78 16.00
C LEU A 217 -22.16 -9.64 14.55
N GLU A 218 -23.07 -10.50 14.07
CA GLU A 218 -23.63 -10.36 12.72
C GLU A 218 -24.35 -9.02 12.51
N LYS A 219 -25.13 -8.56 13.50
CA LYS A 219 -25.80 -7.25 13.44
C LYS A 219 -24.80 -6.09 13.37
N ILE A 220 -23.69 -6.18 14.11
CA ILE A 220 -22.61 -5.19 14.06
C ILE A 220 -21.98 -5.20 12.67
N ILE A 221 -21.63 -6.36 12.14
CA ILE A 221 -21.02 -6.50 10.80
C ILE A 221 -21.93 -5.86 9.74
N ASN A 222 -23.22 -6.21 9.73
CA ASN A 222 -24.16 -5.69 8.74
C ASN A 222 -24.37 -4.16 8.82
N LYS A 223 -24.14 -3.54 9.98
CA LYS A 223 -24.34 -2.10 10.22
C LYS A 223 -23.07 -1.28 10.01
N ALA A 224 -21.92 -1.79 10.43
CA ALA A 224 -20.69 -1.00 10.53
C ALA A 224 -19.87 -1.01 9.23
N PHE A 225 -19.89 -2.12 8.48
CA PHE A 225 -19.17 -2.25 7.22
C PHE A 225 -19.88 -1.51 6.07
N LEU A 226 -19.09 -0.81 5.26
CA LEU A 226 -19.56 0.07 4.19
C LEU A 226 -19.67 -0.64 2.84
N THR A 227 -18.96 -1.76 2.64
CA THR A 227 -18.97 -2.57 1.42
C THR A 227 -19.56 -3.96 1.68
N ASP A 228 -20.08 -4.59 0.63
CA ASP A 228 -20.56 -5.97 0.72
C ASP A 228 -19.40 -6.96 0.82
N ALA A 229 -18.27 -6.68 0.15
CA ALA A 229 -17.03 -7.44 0.32
C ALA A 229 -16.52 -7.41 1.77
N GLY A 230 -16.52 -6.24 2.41
CA GLY A 230 -16.13 -6.08 3.81
C GLY A 230 -17.00 -6.91 4.75
N LYS A 231 -18.33 -6.88 4.56
CA LYS A 231 -19.26 -7.75 5.31
C LYS A 231 -18.94 -9.23 5.10
N GLN A 232 -18.69 -9.64 3.86
CA GLN A 232 -18.39 -11.04 3.54
C GLN A 232 -17.09 -11.51 4.19
N ILE A 233 -16.01 -10.73 4.07
CA ILE A 233 -14.71 -11.05 4.69
C ILE A 233 -14.86 -11.08 6.22
N ALA A 234 -15.60 -10.15 6.82
CA ALA A 234 -15.84 -10.12 8.25
C ALA A 234 -16.60 -11.36 8.73
N LYS A 235 -17.66 -11.78 8.01
CA LYS A 235 -18.41 -13.00 8.33
C LYS A 235 -17.50 -14.24 8.25
N ASN A 236 -16.73 -14.38 7.17
CA ASN A 236 -15.81 -15.51 7.02
C ASN A 236 -14.70 -15.54 8.10
N THR A 237 -14.28 -14.37 8.57
CA THR A 237 -13.19 -14.26 9.55
C THR A 237 -13.66 -14.48 10.99
N TYR A 238 -14.83 -13.93 11.36
CA TYR A 238 -15.29 -13.89 12.76
C TYR A 238 -16.52 -14.73 13.05
N LEU A 239 -17.24 -15.18 12.02
CA LEU A 239 -18.40 -16.07 12.13
C LEU A 239 -18.19 -17.32 11.25
N PRO A 240 -17.11 -18.10 11.44
CA PRO A 240 -16.97 -19.36 10.74
C PRO A 240 -18.07 -20.34 11.18
N ASP A 241 -18.46 -21.21 10.25
CA ASP A 241 -19.41 -22.30 10.46
C ASP A 241 -19.01 -23.18 11.65
#